data_AF-A0A3M2F0C4-F1
#
_entry.id   AF-A0A3M2F0C4-F1
#
_cell.length_a   1.000
_cell.length_b   1.000
_cell.length_c   1.000
_cell.angle_alpha   90.00
_cell.angle_beta   90.00
_cell.angle_gamma   90.00
#
_symmetry.space_group_name_H-M   'P 1'
#
loop_
_entity.id
_entity.type
_entity.pdbx_description
1 polymer ?
#
loop_
_entity_poly.entity_id
_entity_poly.type
_entity_poly.pdbx_seq_one_letter_code
_entity_poly.pdbx_strand_id
1 'polypeptide(L)'
;MSPGSRPRYGILLPKRNARPSTKRTSAKRRSIFPICSSMGKIVSRWSGGVHPIFAVLFRLPSVYSSPHGKGDGFEMVIPLFGKKDRGEKKNGSEKSEVLFEKPRATAPREKGAASVIDVGVRDFETAVLRRSLEIPVLLDLWAPWCEPCRRLSPLLERLANQYAGSFLLAKVDIEKHAEIAMLLRVQSVPTVILFKDGRPVDAFMGALSEGEIRRFLERHIVLKKASAEEEQPGGLLEQIGRGEIARARDLVNETTSPPDRLRVLILSGDTNKSRTLLQELKGKEGAEGDPVLESAERLLGFFEEESPESLRIRESLRKNRLRELLPELLEKADDDSVRRRLLDLLVLMGRGELADEIRTRLARRVFS
;
A
#
# COMPACT_ATOMS: atom_id res chain seq x y z
N MET A 1 37.31 53.11 1.05
CA MET A 1 36.17 53.80 1.68
C MET A 1 35.56 52.88 2.74
N SER A 2 35.25 53.41 3.91
CA SER A 2 34.57 52.75 5.06
C SER A 2 33.12 53.28 5.18
N PRO A 3 32.31 52.97 6.21
CA PRO A 3 32.36 51.94 7.28
C PRO A 3 31.12 50.99 7.19
N GLY A 4 30.77 50.06 8.08
CA GLY A 4 30.83 49.95 9.55
C GLY A 4 29.79 48.88 9.99
N SER A 5 29.49 48.58 11.25
CA SER A 5 30.03 49.02 12.55
C SER A 5 29.73 47.93 13.59
N ARG A 6 30.68 47.62 14.48
CA ARG A 6 30.40 46.94 15.76
C ARG A 6 30.89 47.82 16.91
N PRO A 7 30.12 47.97 18.00
CA PRO A 7 30.67 48.25 19.32
C PRO A 7 30.96 46.94 20.08
N ARG A 8 32.18 46.83 20.60
CA ARG A 8 32.48 46.14 21.88
C ARG A 8 32.09 47.13 23.01
N TYR A 9 31.98 46.88 24.30
CA TYR A 9 32.32 45.83 25.28
C TYR A 9 31.18 45.83 26.34
N GLY A 10 31.00 44.95 27.33
CA GLY A 10 31.77 43.83 27.87
C GLY A 10 31.68 43.81 29.41
N ILE A 11 32.19 42.75 30.03
CA ILE A 11 32.68 42.67 31.44
C ILE A 11 31.67 42.33 32.57
N LEU A 12 31.77 41.05 32.99
CA LEU A 12 31.78 40.46 34.35
C LEU A 12 30.66 40.76 35.38
N LEU A 13 30.25 39.86 36.30
CA LEU A 13 30.28 38.39 36.55
C LEU A 13 29.67 38.23 38.01
N PRO A 14 29.57 37.04 38.67
CA PRO A 14 28.37 36.70 39.45
C PRO A 14 28.61 36.45 40.96
N LYS A 15 27.52 36.16 41.69
CA LYS A 15 27.38 35.33 42.92
C LYS A 15 25.95 35.51 43.50
N ARG A 16 25.34 34.64 44.31
CA ARG A 16 25.45 33.19 44.62
C ARG A 16 24.28 32.84 45.58
N ASN A 17 23.73 31.62 45.51
CA ASN A 17 22.94 30.94 46.57
C ASN A 17 21.58 31.60 46.96
N ALA A 18 20.59 30.94 47.57
CA ALA A 18 20.50 29.60 48.17
C ALA A 18 19.09 28.95 48.02
N ARG A 19 19.01 27.63 48.22
CA ARG A 19 17.80 26.86 48.60
C ARG A 19 17.68 26.81 50.15
N PRO A 20 16.79 26.00 50.77
CA PRO A 20 15.32 25.93 50.70
C PRO A 20 14.68 26.02 52.12
N SER A 21 13.33 26.05 52.25
CA SER A 21 12.69 25.54 53.49
C SER A 21 11.24 25.05 53.28
N THR A 22 10.70 24.37 54.28
CA THR A 22 9.55 23.46 54.23
C THR A 22 8.41 23.86 55.18
N LYS A 23 7.19 23.33 54.93
CA LYS A 23 6.06 22.98 55.84
C LYS A 23 4.80 22.71 54.96
N ARG A 24 4.11 21.54 54.94
CA ARG A 24 3.39 20.77 56.00
C ARG A 24 2.48 21.71 56.81
N THR A 25 1.14 21.64 56.81
CA THR A 25 0.15 20.55 56.98
C THR A 25 -1.26 21.02 56.52
N SER A 26 -2.36 20.26 56.38
CA SER A 26 -2.69 18.81 56.50
C SER A 26 -4.10 18.48 55.94
N ALA A 27 -4.29 17.22 55.50
CA ALA A 27 -5.50 16.39 55.57
C ALA A 27 -6.93 16.97 55.44
N LYS A 28 -7.70 16.39 54.50
CA LYS A 28 -9.08 15.94 54.81
C LYS A 28 -9.41 14.61 54.14
N ARG A 29 -9.61 13.56 54.94
CA ARG A 29 -10.19 12.26 54.55
C ARG A 29 -11.70 12.38 54.36
N ARG A 30 -12.27 11.55 53.49
CA ARG A 30 -13.42 10.63 53.72
C ARG A 30 -13.74 9.91 52.40
N SER A 31 -13.39 8.62 52.30
CA SER A 31 -14.27 7.44 52.48
C SER A 31 -15.13 7.17 51.23
N ILE A 32 -14.91 6.11 50.45
CA ILE A 32 -15.10 4.68 50.80
C ILE A 32 -16.50 4.44 51.38
N PHE A 33 -17.42 3.88 50.58
CA PHE A 33 -18.02 2.55 50.84
C PHE A 33 -18.68 1.97 49.57
N PRO A 34 -18.87 0.64 49.44
CA PRO A 34 -19.36 -0.02 48.21
C PRO A 34 -20.72 -0.75 48.42
N ILE A 35 -21.02 -1.74 47.56
CA ILE A 35 -21.96 -2.87 47.73
C ILE A 35 -23.38 -2.72 47.15
N CYS A 36 -23.63 -3.47 46.06
CA CYS A 36 -24.74 -4.42 45.79
C CYS A 36 -24.79 -4.64 44.26
N SER A 37 -24.54 -5.82 43.68
CA SER A 37 -25.10 -7.16 43.95
C SER A 37 -26.61 -7.25 43.72
N SER A 38 -26.99 -7.73 42.52
CA SER A 38 -28.20 -8.54 42.36
C SER A 38 -28.02 -9.55 41.23
N MET A 39 -28.32 -10.80 41.54
CA MET A 39 -28.41 -11.89 40.57
C MET A 39 -29.67 -11.76 39.72
N GLY A 40 -29.59 -12.16 38.45
CA GLY A 40 -30.73 -12.19 37.53
C GLY A 40 -30.64 -13.35 36.56
N LYS A 41 -30.61 -14.60 37.07
CA LYS A 41 -30.76 -15.79 36.22
C LYS A 41 -32.21 -15.85 35.73
N ILE A 42 -32.45 -15.64 34.43
CA ILE A 42 -33.65 -16.16 33.77
C ILE A 42 -33.20 -16.97 32.55
N VAL A 43 -33.13 -18.29 32.75
CA VAL A 43 -33.19 -19.25 31.66
C VAL A 43 -34.67 -19.47 31.36
N SER A 44 -35.17 -18.90 30.27
CA SER A 44 -36.48 -19.25 29.70
C SER A 44 -36.28 -19.84 28.31
N ARG A 45 -36.18 -21.17 28.28
CA ARG A 45 -36.11 -22.00 27.07
C ARG A 45 -37.43 -21.92 26.32
N TRP A 46 -37.46 -21.23 25.18
CA TRP A 46 -38.55 -21.32 24.21
C TRP A 46 -38.03 -21.84 22.88
N SER A 47 -38.65 -22.92 22.43
CA SER A 47 -38.46 -23.55 21.13
C SER A 47 -39.33 -22.85 20.09
N GLY A 48 -38.74 -22.43 18.97
CA GLY A 48 -39.46 -21.84 17.84
C GLY A 48 -38.48 -21.08 16.95
N GLY A 49 -38.40 -21.44 15.67
CA GLY A 49 -37.47 -20.83 14.73
C GLY A 49 -37.94 -19.50 14.15
N VAL A 50 -37.30 -19.12 13.03
CA VAL A 50 -37.45 -17.88 12.25
C VAL A 50 -36.64 -16.70 12.80
N HIS A 51 -35.61 -16.29 12.05
CA HIS A 51 -34.79 -15.10 12.33
C HIS A 51 -35.52 -13.81 11.93
N PRO A 52 -35.52 -12.76 12.76
CA PRO A 52 -35.76 -11.39 12.32
C PRO A 52 -34.43 -10.69 11.96
N ILE A 53 -34.41 -10.04 10.81
CA ILE A 53 -33.33 -9.14 10.39
C ILE A 53 -33.40 -7.87 11.27
N PHE A 54 -32.38 -7.64 12.10
CA PHE A 54 -32.28 -6.42 12.91
C PHE A 54 -31.74 -5.26 12.07
N ALA A 55 -32.64 -4.38 11.63
CA ALA A 55 -32.27 -3.06 11.11
C ALA A 55 -31.90 -2.13 12.28
N VAL A 56 -30.61 -1.83 12.43
CA VAL A 56 -30.10 -0.93 13.47
C VAL A 56 -30.16 0.52 13.00
N LEU A 57 -31.27 1.20 13.28
CA LEU A 57 -31.43 2.64 13.09
C LEU A 57 -30.74 3.43 14.21
N PHE A 58 -29.47 3.79 14.04
CA PHE A 58 -28.81 4.76 14.91
C PHE A 58 -29.02 6.19 14.41
N ARG A 59 -29.79 6.97 15.19
CA ARG A 59 -30.06 8.39 14.96
C ARG A 59 -28.99 9.22 15.65
N LEU A 60 -28.12 9.89 14.89
CA LEU A 60 -27.15 10.85 15.42
C LEU A 60 -27.71 12.29 15.43
N PRO A 61 -27.32 13.13 16.40
CA PRO A 61 -27.73 14.53 16.45
C PRO A 61 -26.95 15.40 15.46
N SER A 62 -27.65 16.27 14.76
CA SER A 62 -27.07 17.31 13.90
C SER A 62 -26.66 18.53 14.73
N VAL A 63 -25.36 18.82 14.83
CA VAL A 63 -24.82 20.19 15.02
C VAL A 63 -23.39 20.30 14.46
N TYR A 64 -23.23 20.75 13.22
CA TYR A 64 -22.20 21.75 12.88
C TYR A 64 -22.62 22.50 11.62
N SER A 65 -22.40 23.82 11.59
CA SER A 65 -22.94 24.68 10.53
C SER A 65 -21.90 25.72 10.13
N SER A 66 -21.47 25.69 8.86
CA SER A 66 -20.85 26.81 8.16
C SER A 66 -20.86 26.57 6.65
N PRO A 67 -20.82 27.63 5.83
CA PRO A 67 -21.44 27.60 4.51
C PRO A 67 -20.43 27.41 3.37
N HIS A 68 -20.79 26.59 2.37
CA HIS A 68 -20.78 26.92 0.93
C HIS A 68 -21.09 25.66 0.09
N GLY A 69 -21.87 25.83 -0.98
CA GLY A 69 -22.03 24.84 -2.05
C GLY A 69 -23.03 23.71 -1.76
N LYS A 70 -24.02 23.54 -2.65
CA LYS A 70 -24.89 22.36 -2.64
C LYS A 70 -24.09 21.14 -3.07
N GLY A 71 -24.11 20.08 -2.27
CA GLY A 71 -23.70 18.74 -2.67
C GLY A 71 -24.85 17.79 -2.43
N ASP A 72 -25.40 17.21 -3.50
CA ASP A 72 -26.47 16.22 -3.37
C ASP A 72 -25.89 14.91 -2.81
N GLY A 73 -26.55 14.36 -1.79
CA GLY A 73 -26.07 13.18 -1.07
C GLY A 73 -26.07 11.92 -1.95
N PHE A 74 -24.90 11.31 -2.13
CA PHE A 74 -24.77 10.00 -2.78
C PHE A 74 -25.18 8.88 -1.82
N GLU A 75 -26.45 8.49 -1.85
CA GLU A 75 -26.91 7.21 -1.30
C GLU A 75 -26.86 6.14 -2.40
N MET A 76 -25.96 5.16 -2.23
CA MET A 76 -25.73 4.10 -3.22
C MET A 76 -26.22 2.76 -2.68
N VAL A 77 -27.32 2.26 -3.24
CA VAL A 77 -27.83 0.91 -2.99
C VAL A 77 -27.30 -0.02 -4.10
N ILE A 78 -26.47 -1.00 -3.74
CA ILE A 78 -25.95 -2.00 -4.67
C ILE A 78 -26.91 -3.21 -4.69
N PRO A 79 -27.60 -3.52 -5.80
CA PRO A 79 -28.41 -4.72 -5.90
C PRO A 79 -27.53 -5.95 -6.18
N LEU A 80 -27.46 -6.88 -5.21
CA LEU A 80 -26.86 -8.20 -5.42
C LEU A 80 -27.75 -9.06 -6.33
N PHE A 81 -27.50 -9.03 -7.65
CA PHE A 81 -28.23 -9.87 -8.60
C PHE A 81 -27.67 -11.29 -8.62
N GLY A 82 -28.33 -12.18 -7.86
CA GLY A 82 -28.12 -13.62 -7.95
C GLY A 82 -28.62 -14.19 -9.28
N LYS A 83 -27.86 -15.12 -9.86
CA LYS A 83 -28.25 -15.86 -11.07
C LYS A 83 -29.58 -16.59 -10.87
N LYS A 84 -30.41 -16.64 -11.92
CA LYS A 84 -31.36 -17.73 -12.12
C LYS A 84 -31.45 -18.09 -13.59
N ASP A 85 -30.87 -19.23 -13.95
CA ASP A 85 -30.98 -19.78 -15.29
C ASP A 85 -32.44 -20.06 -15.65
N ARG A 86 -32.82 -19.70 -16.88
CA ARG A 86 -33.98 -20.27 -17.56
C ARG A 86 -33.73 -20.22 -19.06
N GLY A 87 -33.51 -21.38 -19.67
CA GLY A 87 -33.25 -21.46 -21.09
C GLY A 87 -34.53 -21.30 -21.92
N GLU A 88 -34.41 -20.63 -23.06
CA GLU A 88 -35.41 -20.67 -24.12
C GLU A 88 -34.70 -20.96 -25.45
N LYS A 89 -35.09 -22.06 -26.12
CA LYS A 89 -34.61 -22.39 -27.46
C LYS A 89 -35.49 -21.69 -28.49
N LYS A 90 -34.91 -20.95 -29.44
CA LYS A 90 -35.52 -20.75 -30.77
C LYS A 90 -34.47 -20.87 -31.86
N ASN A 91 -34.79 -21.68 -32.87
CA ASN A 91 -34.04 -21.79 -34.11
C ASN A 91 -34.33 -20.57 -35.00
N GLY A 92 -33.37 -20.16 -35.82
CA GLY A 92 -33.54 -19.07 -36.78
C GLY A 92 -32.29 -18.92 -37.63
N SER A 93 -32.21 -19.69 -38.72
CA SER A 93 -31.10 -19.64 -39.66
C SER A 93 -31.28 -18.48 -40.64
N GLU A 94 -30.27 -17.61 -40.77
CA GLU A 94 -30.03 -16.92 -42.03
C GLU A 94 -28.54 -16.63 -42.23
N LYS A 95 -28.05 -16.91 -43.44
CA LYS A 95 -26.67 -16.69 -43.85
C LYS A 95 -26.55 -15.32 -44.50
N SER A 96 -25.54 -14.56 -44.12
CA SER A 96 -24.97 -13.52 -44.98
C SER A 96 -23.46 -13.48 -44.80
N GLU A 97 -22.74 -14.06 -45.76
CA GLU A 97 -21.29 -13.89 -45.88
C GLU A 97 -21.02 -12.48 -46.40
N VAL A 98 -20.27 -11.68 -45.63
CA VAL A 98 -19.63 -10.46 -46.14
C VAL A 98 -18.14 -10.58 -45.85
N LEU A 99 -17.38 -11.03 -46.84
CA LEU A 99 -15.94 -10.83 -46.86
C LEU A 99 -15.66 -9.35 -47.11
N PHE A 100 -15.20 -8.62 -46.09
CA PHE A 100 -14.41 -7.41 -46.26
C PHE A 100 -13.33 -7.32 -45.18
N GLU A 101 -12.25 -6.62 -45.49
CA GLU A 101 -10.90 -6.97 -45.02
C GLU A 101 -10.60 -6.62 -43.55
N LYS A 102 -9.65 -7.36 -42.95
CA LYS A 102 -9.07 -7.08 -41.63
C LYS A 102 -8.43 -5.67 -41.58
N PRO A 103 -8.90 -4.75 -40.73
CA PRO A 103 -8.08 -3.65 -40.27
C PRO A 103 -6.99 -4.21 -39.34
N ARG A 104 -5.72 -3.94 -39.61
CA ARG A 104 -4.62 -4.28 -38.70
C ARG A 104 -4.84 -3.57 -37.36
N ALA A 105 -5.01 -4.35 -36.28
CA ALA A 105 -4.89 -3.85 -34.93
C ALA A 105 -3.42 -3.47 -34.65
N THR A 106 -3.05 -2.23 -34.96
CA THR A 106 -1.78 -1.64 -34.52
C THR A 106 -1.87 -1.32 -33.03
N ALA A 107 -1.54 -2.30 -32.19
CA ALA A 107 -1.47 -2.13 -30.75
C ALA A 107 -0.32 -1.15 -30.37
N PRO A 108 -0.61 -0.02 -29.68
CA PRO A 108 0.43 0.83 -29.14
C PRO A 108 0.97 0.24 -27.82
N ARG A 109 2.00 -0.60 -27.95
CA ARG A 109 3.13 -0.77 -27.02
C ARG A 109 2.83 -0.70 -25.51
N GLU A 110 2.85 -1.86 -24.85
CA GLU A 110 3.16 -1.93 -23.41
C GLU A 110 4.53 -1.27 -23.13
N LYS A 111 4.54 -0.31 -22.20
CA LYS A 111 5.74 0.12 -21.44
C LYS A 111 5.35 1.11 -20.33
N GLY A 112 5.22 0.62 -19.09
CA GLY A 112 5.11 1.50 -17.93
C GLY A 112 4.49 0.88 -16.68
N ALA A 113 5.35 0.38 -15.77
CA ALA A 113 5.15 0.20 -14.32
C ALA A 113 3.91 -0.56 -13.77
N ALA A 114 4.12 -1.31 -12.68
CA ALA A 114 3.09 -2.06 -11.96
C ALA A 114 2.04 -1.21 -11.18
N SER A 115 1.88 0.06 -11.55
CA SER A 115 0.99 1.04 -10.91
C SER A 115 0.01 1.70 -11.90
N VAL A 116 -0.02 1.27 -13.16
CA VAL A 116 -1.01 1.69 -14.16
C VAL A 116 -1.62 0.45 -14.81
N ILE A 117 -2.95 0.40 -14.91
CA ILE A 117 -3.70 -0.66 -15.59
C ILE A 117 -4.85 -0.08 -16.42
N ASP A 118 -5.14 -0.68 -17.57
CA ASP A 118 -6.41 -0.45 -18.27
C ASP A 118 -7.45 -1.45 -17.73
N VAL A 119 -8.68 -0.98 -17.47
CA VAL A 119 -9.74 -1.75 -16.81
C VAL A 119 -10.97 -1.84 -17.68
N GLY A 120 -11.41 -3.07 -17.94
CA GLY A 120 -12.70 -3.37 -18.54
C GLY A 120 -13.76 -3.76 -17.52
N VAL A 121 -15.00 -3.88 -18.00
CA VAL A 121 -16.21 -4.21 -17.21
C VAL A 121 -16.06 -5.51 -16.42
N ARG A 122 -15.41 -6.50 -17.03
CA ARG A 122 -15.17 -7.83 -16.43
C ARG A 122 -14.20 -7.77 -15.26
N ASP A 123 -13.28 -6.81 -15.27
CA ASP A 123 -12.17 -6.71 -14.33
C ASP A 123 -12.45 -5.67 -13.24
N PHE A 124 -13.39 -4.76 -13.46
CA PHE A 124 -13.70 -3.62 -12.59
C PHE A 124 -13.91 -3.99 -11.11
N GLU A 125 -14.66 -5.07 -10.82
CA GLU A 125 -14.87 -5.52 -9.43
C GLU A 125 -13.54 -5.88 -8.75
N THR A 126 -12.67 -6.63 -9.44
CA THR A 126 -11.40 -7.10 -8.87
C THR A 126 -10.34 -5.99 -8.86
N ALA A 127 -10.17 -5.31 -10.00
CA ALA A 127 -9.11 -4.35 -10.26
C ALA A 127 -9.34 -2.98 -9.61
N VAL A 128 -10.60 -2.60 -9.36
CA VAL A 128 -10.96 -1.33 -8.71
C VAL A 128 -11.52 -1.59 -7.32
N LEU A 129 -12.66 -2.28 -7.20
CA LEU A 129 -13.37 -2.35 -5.92
C LEU A 129 -12.60 -3.18 -4.87
N ARG A 130 -12.28 -4.45 -5.17
CA ARG A 130 -11.51 -5.31 -4.25
C ARG A 130 -10.11 -4.76 -4.01
N ARG A 131 -9.41 -4.31 -5.07
CA ARG A 131 -8.07 -3.72 -4.94
C ARG A 131 -8.06 -2.46 -4.07
N SER A 132 -9.14 -1.68 -4.05
CA SER A 132 -9.28 -0.49 -3.19
C SER A 132 -9.37 -0.78 -1.69
N LEU A 133 -9.53 -2.05 -1.29
CA LEU A 133 -9.42 -2.50 0.10
C LEU A 133 -7.94 -2.57 0.56
N GLU A 134 -7.00 -2.70 -0.37
CA GLU A 134 -5.56 -2.88 -0.09
C GLU A 134 -4.76 -1.60 -0.36
N ILE A 135 -5.00 -0.94 -1.50
CA ILE A 135 -4.38 0.33 -1.88
C ILE A 135 -5.42 1.24 -2.55
N PRO A 136 -5.37 2.58 -2.36
CA PRO A 136 -6.27 3.48 -3.07
C PRO A 136 -6.16 3.32 -4.59
N VAL A 137 -7.30 3.27 -5.29
CA VAL A 137 -7.37 3.15 -6.75
C VAL A 137 -7.93 4.44 -7.34
N LEU A 138 -7.12 5.14 -8.12
CA LEU A 138 -7.51 6.34 -8.85
C LEU A 138 -8.02 5.91 -10.24
N LEU A 139 -9.30 6.13 -10.50
CA LEU A 139 -9.96 5.75 -11.75
C LEU A 139 -10.00 6.94 -12.71
N ASP A 140 -9.28 6.87 -13.83
CA ASP A 140 -9.28 7.85 -14.93
C ASP A 140 -10.28 7.41 -16.03
N LEU A 141 -11.40 8.11 -16.14
CA LEU A 141 -12.43 7.88 -17.16
C LEU A 141 -12.17 8.83 -18.34
N TRP A 142 -11.77 8.25 -19.47
CA TRP A 142 -11.29 8.98 -20.65
C TRP A 142 -11.93 8.46 -21.94
N ALA A 143 -11.74 9.21 -23.03
CA ALA A 143 -12.16 8.81 -24.38
C ALA A 143 -11.16 9.33 -25.44
N PRO A 144 -10.96 8.63 -26.57
CA PRO A 144 -10.09 9.07 -27.68
C PRO A 144 -10.35 10.47 -28.23
N TRP A 145 -11.62 10.91 -28.27
CA TRP A 145 -12.03 12.24 -28.73
C TRP A 145 -11.85 13.34 -27.67
N CYS A 146 -11.58 12.99 -26.41
CA CYS A 146 -11.39 13.94 -25.32
C CYS A 146 -9.99 14.59 -25.40
N GLU A 147 -9.89 15.78 -25.98
CA GLU A 147 -8.63 16.53 -26.03
C GLU A 147 -8.02 16.83 -24.64
N PRO A 148 -8.79 17.27 -23.62
CA PRO A 148 -8.23 17.52 -22.28
C PRO A 148 -7.64 16.25 -21.63
N CYS A 149 -8.22 15.08 -21.91
CA CYS A 149 -7.73 13.79 -21.41
C CYS A 149 -6.31 13.49 -21.91
N ARG A 150 -5.95 13.91 -23.14
CA ARG A 150 -4.60 13.71 -23.71
C ARG A 150 -3.49 14.42 -22.92
N ARG A 151 -3.82 15.43 -22.12
CA ARG A 151 -2.89 16.08 -21.17
C ARG A 151 -2.98 15.50 -19.77
N LEU A 152 -4.20 15.12 -19.34
CA LEU A 152 -4.45 14.61 -17.99
C LEU A 152 -3.90 13.19 -17.78
N SER A 153 -4.22 12.22 -18.64
CA SER A 153 -3.82 10.82 -18.43
C SER A 153 -2.28 10.64 -18.34
N PRO A 154 -1.44 11.26 -19.21
CA PRO A 154 0.02 11.20 -19.07
C PRO A 154 0.57 11.96 -17.85
N LEU A 155 -0.21 12.86 -17.26
CA LEU A 155 0.12 13.49 -15.97
C LEU A 155 -0.20 12.56 -14.80
N LEU A 156 -1.37 11.91 -14.83
CA LEU A 156 -1.75 10.90 -13.84
C LEU A 156 -0.79 9.70 -13.86
N GLU A 157 -0.40 9.20 -15.03
CA GLU A 157 0.59 8.12 -15.18
C GLU A 157 1.95 8.49 -14.56
N ARG A 158 2.45 9.72 -14.82
CA ARG A 158 3.67 10.22 -14.19
C ARG A 158 3.55 10.32 -12.67
N LEU A 159 2.40 10.75 -12.15
CA LEU A 159 2.16 10.80 -10.71
C LEU A 159 2.05 9.39 -10.10
N ALA A 160 1.37 8.45 -10.74
CA ALA A 160 1.29 7.05 -10.28
C ALA A 160 2.67 6.39 -10.18
N ASN A 161 3.56 6.71 -11.12
CA ASN A 161 4.97 6.28 -11.09
C ASN A 161 5.76 6.95 -9.95
N GLN A 162 5.66 8.27 -9.79
CA GLN A 162 6.34 9.01 -8.72
C GLN A 162 5.89 8.61 -7.32
N TYR A 163 4.61 8.25 -7.15
CA TYR A 163 4.02 7.84 -5.88
C TYR A 163 4.34 6.36 -5.55
N ALA A 164 5.10 5.67 -6.41
CA ALA A 164 5.74 4.37 -6.17
C ALA A 164 4.79 3.27 -5.63
N GLY A 165 3.54 3.25 -6.11
CA GLY A 165 2.52 2.29 -5.68
C GLY A 165 1.77 2.67 -4.39
N SER A 166 1.87 3.92 -3.92
CA SER A 166 0.96 4.47 -2.88
C SER A 166 -0.50 4.53 -3.34
N PHE A 167 -0.72 4.51 -4.66
CA PHE A 167 -2.03 4.30 -5.29
C PHE A 167 -1.84 3.56 -6.62
N LEU A 168 -2.93 2.97 -7.12
CA LEU A 168 -3.02 2.36 -8.45
C LEU A 168 -3.80 3.29 -9.38
N LEU A 169 -3.29 3.54 -10.59
CA LEU A 169 -4.05 4.22 -11.64
C LEU A 169 -4.78 3.19 -12.49
N ALA A 170 -6.11 3.21 -12.45
CA ALA A 170 -6.98 2.41 -13.32
C ALA A 170 -7.56 3.31 -14.41
N LYS A 171 -7.37 2.95 -15.69
CA LYS A 171 -7.85 3.72 -16.84
C LYS A 171 -9.02 3.02 -17.48
N VAL A 172 -10.11 3.74 -17.73
CA VAL A 172 -11.32 3.22 -18.39
C VAL A 172 -11.62 4.06 -19.62
N ASP A 173 -11.59 3.41 -20.79
CA ASP A 173 -12.10 3.97 -22.03
C ASP A 173 -13.63 3.88 -22.04
N ILE A 174 -14.31 5.00 -21.87
CA ILE A 174 -15.78 5.03 -21.78
C ILE A 174 -16.49 4.81 -23.11
N GLU A 175 -15.79 4.86 -24.25
CA GLU A 175 -16.39 4.46 -25.54
C GLU A 175 -16.51 2.93 -25.63
N LYS A 176 -15.56 2.20 -25.04
CA LYS A 176 -15.57 0.73 -25.00
C LYS A 176 -16.39 0.17 -23.84
N HIS A 177 -16.55 0.93 -22.76
CA HIS A 177 -17.13 0.48 -21.50
C HIS A 177 -18.16 1.49 -20.94
N ALA A 178 -19.10 1.89 -21.79
CA ALA A 178 -20.14 2.88 -21.47
C ALA A 178 -20.98 2.50 -20.24
N GLU A 179 -21.16 1.21 -19.96
CA GLU A 179 -21.84 0.72 -18.76
C GLU A 179 -21.12 1.11 -17.45
N ILE A 180 -19.79 1.23 -17.44
CA ILE A 180 -19.05 1.73 -16.27
C ILE A 180 -19.38 3.22 -16.05
N ALA A 181 -19.40 4.01 -17.13
CA ALA A 181 -19.77 5.42 -17.06
C ALA A 181 -21.22 5.60 -16.55
N MET A 182 -22.16 4.76 -16.99
CA MET A 182 -23.54 4.75 -16.49
C MET A 182 -23.63 4.38 -15.00
N LEU A 183 -22.96 3.31 -14.58
CA LEU A 183 -22.94 2.86 -13.17
C LEU A 183 -22.38 3.94 -12.24
N LEU A 184 -21.33 4.64 -12.67
CA LEU A 184 -20.68 5.72 -11.92
C LEU A 184 -21.33 7.09 -12.14
N ARG A 185 -22.43 7.17 -12.92
CA ARG A 185 -23.19 8.39 -13.26
C ARG A 185 -22.33 9.50 -13.88
N VAL A 186 -21.32 9.12 -14.65
CA VAL A 186 -20.36 10.02 -15.30
C VAL A 186 -21.03 10.69 -16.49
N GLN A 187 -21.15 12.03 -16.46
CA GLN A 187 -21.82 12.81 -17.51
C GLN A 187 -20.85 13.45 -18.51
N SER A 188 -19.56 13.56 -18.17
CA SER A 188 -18.53 14.15 -19.03
C SER A 188 -17.16 13.55 -18.75
N VAL A 189 -16.23 13.69 -19.70
CA VAL A 189 -14.82 13.31 -19.54
C VAL A 189 -13.90 14.49 -19.81
N PRO A 190 -12.74 14.58 -19.12
CA PRO A 190 -12.24 13.63 -18.13
C PRO A 190 -13.01 13.71 -16.81
N THR A 191 -13.26 12.55 -16.21
CA THR A 191 -13.70 12.43 -14.82
C THR A 191 -12.76 11.47 -14.10
N VAL A 192 -12.29 11.86 -12.92
CA VAL A 192 -11.39 11.06 -12.11
C VAL A 192 -12.03 10.79 -10.76
N ILE A 193 -12.08 9.52 -10.36
CA ILE A 193 -12.75 9.08 -9.12
C ILE A 193 -11.75 8.28 -8.29
N LEU A 194 -11.57 8.64 -7.02
CA LEU A 194 -10.73 7.90 -6.09
C LEU A 194 -11.58 6.86 -5.33
N PHE A 195 -11.19 5.60 -5.42
CA PHE A 195 -11.75 4.49 -4.65
C PHE A 195 -10.82 4.11 -3.49
N LYS A 196 -11.43 3.88 -2.32
CA LYS A 196 -10.76 3.42 -1.10
C LYS A 196 -11.79 2.67 -0.24
N ASP A 197 -11.37 1.61 0.42
CA ASP A 197 -12.23 0.77 1.26
C ASP A 197 -13.46 0.21 0.50
N GLY A 198 -13.31 -0.11 -0.79
CA GLY A 198 -14.37 -0.67 -1.64
C GLY A 198 -15.35 0.34 -2.22
N ARG A 199 -15.18 1.65 -1.98
CA ARG A 199 -16.14 2.71 -2.32
C ARG A 199 -15.47 3.97 -2.89
N PRO A 200 -16.17 4.80 -3.68
CA PRO A 200 -15.67 6.12 -4.05
C PRO A 200 -15.60 7.03 -2.81
N VAL A 201 -14.51 7.78 -2.65
CA VAL A 201 -14.26 8.68 -1.50
C VAL A 201 -14.06 10.15 -1.88
N ASP A 202 -13.63 10.43 -3.10
CA ASP A 202 -13.53 11.79 -3.67
C ASP A 202 -13.47 11.70 -5.21
N ALA A 203 -13.80 12.78 -5.90
CA ALA A 203 -13.77 12.84 -7.36
C ALA A 203 -13.55 14.26 -7.88
N PHE A 204 -13.03 14.38 -9.09
CA PHE A 204 -12.99 15.65 -9.82
C PHE A 204 -13.35 15.46 -11.30
N MET A 205 -13.85 16.54 -11.92
CA MET A 205 -14.19 16.59 -13.34
C MET A 205 -13.34 17.67 -14.02
N GLY A 206 -12.96 17.43 -15.28
CA GLY A 206 -12.09 18.33 -16.04
C GLY A 206 -10.60 18.11 -15.79
N ALA A 207 -9.77 18.78 -16.60
CA ALA A 207 -8.32 18.66 -16.53
C ALA A 207 -7.74 19.66 -15.51
N LEU A 208 -7.50 19.18 -14.30
CA LEU A 208 -6.82 19.94 -13.24
C LEU A 208 -5.31 20.10 -13.51
N SER A 209 -4.68 21.10 -12.88
CA SER A 209 -3.23 21.25 -12.88
C SER A 209 -2.55 20.23 -11.96
N GLU A 210 -1.26 19.97 -12.18
CA GLU A 210 -0.48 19.02 -11.37
C GLU A 210 -0.52 19.36 -9.87
N GLY A 211 -0.45 20.65 -9.51
CA GLY A 211 -0.51 21.09 -8.11
C GLY A 211 -1.87 20.83 -7.45
N GLU A 212 -2.97 20.92 -8.21
CA GLU A 212 -4.31 20.60 -7.73
C GLU A 212 -4.52 19.09 -7.59
N ILE A 213 -3.99 18.29 -8.53
CA ILE A 213 -4.02 16.83 -8.44
C ILE A 213 -3.20 16.35 -7.23
N ARG A 214 -2.01 16.91 -6.98
CA ARG A 214 -1.22 16.59 -5.77
C ARG A 214 -1.99 16.88 -4.49
N ARG A 215 -2.62 18.06 -4.38
CA ARG A 215 -3.50 18.43 -3.25
C ARG A 215 -4.77 17.56 -3.14
N PHE A 216 -5.24 16.99 -4.25
CA PHE A 216 -6.33 16.00 -4.24
C PHE A 216 -5.85 14.68 -3.63
N LEU A 217 -4.71 14.16 -4.10
CA LEU A 217 -4.13 12.91 -3.61
C LEU A 217 -3.73 13.00 -2.13
N GLU A 218 -3.11 14.11 -1.71
CA GLU A 218 -2.66 14.37 -0.33
C GLU A 218 -3.76 14.29 0.74
N ARG A 219 -5.03 14.51 0.38
CA ARG A 219 -6.17 14.40 1.33
C ARG A 219 -6.50 12.95 1.72
N HIS A 220 -6.18 11.98 0.87
CA HIS A 220 -6.73 10.62 0.96
C HIS A 220 -5.68 9.52 0.96
N ILE A 221 -4.58 9.78 0.26
CA ILE A 221 -3.41 8.93 0.15
C ILE A 221 -2.39 9.50 1.11
N VAL A 222 -2.21 8.80 2.24
CA VAL A 222 -0.94 8.91 2.96
C VAL A 222 0.12 8.49 1.93
N LEU A 223 0.97 9.43 1.54
CA LEU A 223 2.18 9.09 0.79
C LEU A 223 2.86 7.97 1.56
N LYS A 224 2.84 6.76 1.00
CA LYS A 224 3.85 5.80 1.38
C LYS A 224 5.11 6.48 0.90
N LYS A 225 5.85 7.07 1.85
CA LYS A 225 7.25 7.33 1.62
C LYS A 225 7.85 5.96 1.32
N ALA A 226 7.88 5.62 0.04
CA ALA A 226 9.17 5.52 -0.60
C ALA A 226 10.02 6.63 0.04
N SER A 227 10.90 6.21 0.96
CA SER A 227 12.14 6.94 1.15
C SER A 227 12.58 7.37 -0.24
N ALA A 228 12.82 8.67 -0.42
CA ALA A 228 13.43 9.16 -1.63
C ALA A 228 14.91 8.73 -1.60
N GLU A 229 15.11 7.43 -1.72
CA GLU A 229 16.03 6.80 -2.63
C GLU A 229 15.32 6.95 -4.00
N GLU A 230 15.28 8.15 -4.59
CA GLU A 230 16.47 8.77 -5.16
C GLU A 230 17.44 7.69 -5.63
N GLU A 231 17.44 7.51 -6.95
CA GLU A 231 18.47 6.82 -7.72
C GLU A 231 19.79 7.63 -7.66
N GLN A 232 20.24 7.97 -6.45
CA GLN A 232 21.64 8.27 -6.19
C GLN A 232 22.40 6.97 -6.41
N PRO A 233 23.32 6.88 -7.39
CA PRO A 233 24.12 5.68 -7.61
C PRO A 233 24.95 5.41 -6.34
N GLY A 234 24.63 4.31 -5.64
CA GLY A 234 25.16 4.00 -4.31
C GLY A 234 24.13 4.01 -3.17
N GLY A 235 22.84 4.23 -3.43
CA GLY A 235 21.78 4.22 -2.39
C GLY A 235 21.60 2.88 -1.66
N LEU A 236 21.00 2.91 -0.46
CA LEU A 236 20.95 1.75 0.44
C LEU A 236 20.27 0.51 -0.18
N LEU A 237 19.03 0.65 -0.67
CA LEU A 237 18.30 -0.45 -1.30
C LEU A 237 18.97 -0.88 -2.62
N GLU A 238 19.68 0.02 -3.31
CA GLU A 238 20.45 -0.33 -4.51
C GLU A 238 21.63 -1.24 -4.15
N GLN A 239 22.41 -0.92 -3.11
CA GLN A 239 23.49 -1.78 -2.62
C GLN A 239 22.95 -3.15 -2.19
N ILE A 240 21.79 -3.18 -1.52
CA ILE A 240 21.09 -4.42 -1.16
C ILE A 240 20.71 -5.23 -2.40
N GLY A 241 20.06 -4.59 -3.39
CA GLY A 241 19.59 -5.23 -4.62
C GLY A 241 20.71 -5.68 -5.57
N ARG A 242 21.91 -5.12 -5.45
CA ARG A 242 23.15 -5.60 -6.08
C ARG A 242 23.81 -6.78 -5.32
N GLY A 243 23.37 -7.07 -4.09
CA GLY A 243 24.00 -8.06 -3.20
C GLY A 243 25.26 -7.55 -2.47
N GLU A 244 25.50 -6.25 -2.47
CA GLU A 244 26.63 -5.59 -1.81
C GLU A 244 26.28 -5.26 -0.34
N ILE A 245 25.82 -6.26 0.42
CA ILE A 245 25.29 -6.09 1.79
C ILE A 245 26.33 -5.48 2.75
N ALA A 246 27.62 -5.71 2.49
CA ALA A 246 28.69 -5.01 3.20
C ALA A 246 28.59 -3.48 3.06
N ARG A 247 28.51 -2.96 1.84
CA ARG A 247 28.34 -1.52 1.56
C ARG A 247 27.00 -1.00 2.04
N ALA A 248 25.94 -1.78 1.88
CA ALA A 248 24.62 -1.44 2.43
C ALA A 248 24.68 -1.21 3.95
N ARG A 249 25.43 -2.03 4.69
CA ARG A 249 25.62 -1.86 6.13
C ARG A 249 26.33 -0.55 6.48
N ASP A 250 27.33 -0.16 5.70
CA ASP A 250 28.10 1.07 5.93
C ASP A 250 27.27 2.35 5.70
N LEU A 251 26.17 2.25 4.94
CA LEU A 251 25.20 3.33 4.70
C LEU A 251 24.11 3.45 5.79
N VAL A 252 23.96 2.44 6.65
CA VAL A 252 22.95 2.44 7.73
C VAL A 252 23.30 3.49 8.78
N ASN A 253 22.37 4.40 9.03
CA ASN A 253 22.50 5.48 9.99
C ASN A 253 21.20 5.71 10.77
N GLU A 254 21.17 6.71 11.66
CA GLU A 254 20.00 7.00 12.52
C GLU A 254 18.74 7.38 11.74
N THR A 255 18.88 7.96 10.54
CA THR A 255 17.75 8.34 9.68
C THR A 255 17.21 7.19 8.83
N THR A 256 17.94 6.08 8.71
CA THR A 256 17.53 4.90 7.94
C THR A 256 16.23 4.33 8.50
N SER A 257 15.27 4.01 7.62
CA SER A 257 13.97 3.50 8.07
C SER A 257 14.14 2.17 8.83
N PRO A 258 13.29 1.86 9.82
CA PRO A 258 13.43 0.61 10.55
C PRO A 258 13.28 -0.66 9.69
N PRO A 259 12.36 -0.73 8.70
CA PRO A 259 12.34 -1.83 7.73
C PRO A 259 13.64 -1.97 6.93
N ASP A 260 14.29 -0.88 6.53
CA ASP A 260 15.58 -0.95 5.79
C ASP A 260 16.72 -1.45 6.66
N ARG A 261 16.75 -1.02 7.94
CA ARG A 261 17.65 -1.59 8.94
C ARG A 261 17.43 -3.10 9.10
N LEU A 262 16.17 -3.55 9.12
CA LEU A 262 15.84 -4.97 9.21
C LEU A 262 16.31 -5.76 7.98
N ARG A 263 16.13 -5.23 6.76
CA ARG A 263 16.66 -5.83 5.51
C ARG A 263 18.17 -6.10 5.62
N VAL A 264 18.94 -5.09 6.03
CA VAL A 264 20.41 -5.22 6.18
C VAL A 264 20.79 -6.23 7.26
N LEU A 265 20.12 -6.21 8.42
CA LEU A 265 20.43 -7.15 9.50
C LEU A 265 20.20 -8.61 9.08
N ILE A 266 19.09 -8.90 8.38
CA ILE A 266 18.78 -10.26 7.92
C ILE A 266 19.74 -10.69 6.81
N LEU A 267 19.95 -9.85 5.80
CA LEU A 267 20.81 -10.19 4.66
C LEU A 267 22.31 -10.21 5.05
N SER A 268 22.69 -9.63 6.19
CA SER A 268 24.03 -9.80 6.79
C SER A 268 24.15 -11.02 7.70
N GLY A 269 23.06 -11.78 7.91
CA GLY A 269 23.03 -12.97 8.76
C GLY A 269 23.13 -12.71 10.27
N ASP A 270 22.84 -11.48 10.71
CA ASP A 270 22.70 -11.13 12.13
C ASP A 270 21.26 -11.42 12.60
N THR A 271 20.95 -12.71 12.71
CA THR A 271 19.62 -13.20 13.10
C THR A 271 19.14 -12.69 14.45
N ASN A 272 20.07 -12.42 15.38
CA ASN A 272 19.73 -12.03 16.74
C ASN A 272 19.25 -10.57 16.78
N LYS A 273 20.02 -9.64 16.19
CA LYS A 273 19.57 -8.24 16.06
C LYS A 273 18.33 -8.12 15.17
N SER A 274 18.25 -8.93 14.11
CA SER A 274 17.09 -8.99 13.23
C SER A 274 15.80 -9.32 13.98
N ARG A 275 15.83 -10.34 14.87
CA ARG A 275 14.67 -10.72 15.68
C ARG A 275 14.25 -9.63 16.66
N THR A 276 15.21 -9.04 17.37
CA THR A 276 14.92 -7.95 18.31
C THR A 276 14.22 -6.79 17.59
N LEU A 277 14.76 -6.33 16.46
CA LEU A 277 14.15 -5.27 15.67
C LEU A 277 12.79 -5.67 15.09
N LEU A 278 12.61 -6.90 14.60
CA LEU A 278 11.32 -7.38 14.10
C LEU A 278 10.24 -7.35 15.20
N GLN A 279 10.56 -7.77 16.42
CA GLN A 279 9.64 -7.70 17.56
C GLN A 279 9.27 -6.25 17.93
N GLU A 280 10.25 -5.34 17.95
CA GLU A 280 10.01 -3.90 18.15
C GLU A 280 9.12 -3.27 17.07
N LEU A 281 9.18 -3.78 15.83
CA LEU A 281 8.36 -3.26 14.72
C LEU A 281 6.96 -3.86 14.70
N LYS A 282 6.80 -5.15 14.98
CA LYS A 282 5.47 -5.77 15.12
C LYS A 282 4.63 -5.19 16.24
N GLY A 283 5.24 -4.61 17.28
CA GLY A 283 4.53 -3.94 18.36
C GLY A 283 3.94 -2.56 18.03
N LYS A 284 3.99 -2.12 16.76
CA LYS A 284 3.53 -0.78 16.32
C LYS A 284 2.28 -0.87 15.44
N GLU A 285 1.39 0.10 15.58
CA GLU A 285 0.21 0.22 14.72
C GLU A 285 0.63 0.33 13.23
N GLY A 286 -0.04 -0.42 12.36
CA GLY A 286 0.27 -0.47 10.92
C GLY A 286 1.41 -1.41 10.53
N ALA A 287 1.93 -2.24 11.43
CA ALA A 287 2.91 -3.30 11.10
C ALA A 287 2.30 -4.52 10.39
N GLU A 288 0.99 -4.72 10.51
CA GLU A 288 0.25 -5.81 9.87
C GLU A 288 0.07 -5.53 8.37
N GLY A 289 0.41 -6.50 7.52
CA GLY A 289 0.42 -6.34 6.05
C GLY A 289 1.67 -5.67 5.47
N ASP A 290 2.72 -5.38 6.26
CA ASP A 290 4.01 -4.98 5.70
C ASP A 290 4.76 -6.22 5.14
N PRO A 291 5.00 -6.32 3.82
CA PRO A 291 5.59 -7.50 3.21
C PRO A 291 7.04 -7.74 3.66
N VAL A 292 7.77 -6.70 4.08
CA VAL A 292 9.13 -6.81 4.61
C VAL A 292 9.12 -7.50 5.97
N LEU A 293 8.20 -7.10 6.86
CA LEU A 293 8.09 -7.69 8.19
C LEU A 293 7.62 -9.14 8.13
N GLU A 294 6.68 -9.45 7.23
CA GLU A 294 6.21 -10.81 7.00
C GLU A 294 7.29 -11.73 6.39
N SER A 295 8.04 -11.24 5.39
CA SER A 295 9.12 -12.01 4.77
C SER A 295 10.29 -12.20 5.72
N ALA A 296 10.58 -11.17 6.53
CA ALA A 296 11.56 -11.22 7.61
C ALA A 296 11.22 -12.30 8.64
N GLU A 297 9.96 -12.38 9.07
CA GLU A 297 9.51 -13.40 10.04
C GLU A 297 9.70 -14.81 9.50
N ARG A 298 9.24 -15.08 8.27
CA ARG A 298 9.36 -16.41 7.63
C ARG A 298 10.82 -16.84 7.48
N LEU A 299 11.70 -15.94 7.03
CA LEU A 299 13.13 -16.22 6.89
C LEU A 299 13.82 -16.41 8.24
N LEU A 300 13.46 -15.63 9.27
CA LEU A 300 14.03 -15.79 10.61
C LEU A 300 13.57 -17.08 11.29
N GLY A 301 12.34 -17.53 11.05
CA GLY A 301 11.85 -18.85 11.49
C GLY A 301 12.63 -19.99 10.84
N PHE A 302 12.80 -19.97 9.51
CA PHE A 302 13.65 -20.94 8.81
C PHE A 302 15.10 -20.96 9.32
N PHE A 303 15.64 -19.80 9.69
CA PHE A 303 16.97 -19.70 10.29
C PHE A 303 17.09 -20.26 11.72
N GLU A 304 15.98 -20.59 12.39
CA GLU A 304 15.95 -21.29 13.69
C GLU A 304 15.91 -22.81 13.59
N GLU A 305 15.55 -23.37 12.43
CA GLU A 305 15.38 -24.83 12.26
C GLU A 305 16.69 -25.63 12.39
N GLU A 306 17.83 -24.94 12.50
CA GLU A 306 19.22 -25.46 12.56
C GLU A 306 19.56 -26.53 11.50
N SER A 307 18.78 -26.59 10.42
CA SER A 307 18.97 -27.48 9.29
C SER A 307 20.28 -27.16 8.54
N PRO A 308 20.90 -28.16 7.86
CA PRO A 308 22.11 -27.92 7.08
C PRO A 308 21.95 -26.85 5.99
N GLU A 309 20.74 -26.73 5.42
CA GLU A 309 20.40 -25.67 4.47
C GLU A 309 20.36 -24.29 5.14
N SER A 310 19.69 -24.16 6.29
CA SER A 310 19.57 -22.88 6.99
C SER A 310 20.93 -22.39 7.52
N LEU A 311 21.76 -23.29 8.06
CA LEU A 311 23.12 -22.98 8.49
C LEU A 311 23.98 -22.48 7.32
N ARG A 312 23.96 -23.17 6.18
CA ARG A 312 24.74 -22.82 4.99
C ARG A 312 24.30 -21.49 4.37
N ILE A 313 22.99 -21.21 4.33
CA ILE A 313 22.47 -19.91 3.85
C ILE A 313 22.89 -18.80 4.82
N ARG A 314 22.72 -18.97 6.13
CA ARG A 314 23.16 -17.98 7.15
C ARG A 314 24.66 -17.70 7.07
N GLU A 315 25.48 -18.72 6.88
CA GLU A 315 26.93 -18.57 6.74
C GLU A 315 27.31 -17.78 5.48
N SER A 316 26.66 -18.07 4.34
CA SER A 316 26.89 -17.35 3.09
C SER A 316 26.47 -15.87 3.18
N LEU A 317 25.31 -15.58 3.79
CA LEU A 317 24.86 -14.21 4.07
C LEU A 317 25.90 -13.44 4.92
N ARG A 318 26.40 -14.05 6.00
CA ARG A 318 27.48 -13.47 6.83
C ARG A 318 28.77 -13.22 6.04
N LYS A 319 29.11 -14.11 5.10
CA LYS A 319 30.28 -14.00 4.21
C LYS A 319 30.05 -13.08 2.99
N ASN A 320 28.87 -12.48 2.85
CA ASN A 320 28.45 -11.71 1.65
C ASN A 320 28.58 -12.51 0.34
N ARG A 321 28.30 -13.82 0.39
CA ARG A 321 28.43 -14.77 -0.72
C ARG A 321 27.08 -15.22 -1.29
N LEU A 322 26.01 -14.44 -1.08
CA LEU A 322 24.66 -14.78 -1.55
C LEU A 322 24.66 -15.17 -3.04
N ARG A 323 25.35 -14.39 -3.90
CA ARG A 323 25.48 -14.65 -5.34
C ARG A 323 26.07 -16.02 -5.68
N GLU A 324 26.93 -16.59 -4.81
CA GLU A 324 27.52 -17.92 -4.98
C GLU A 324 26.52 -19.05 -4.65
N LEU A 325 25.53 -18.82 -3.77
CA LEU A 325 24.49 -19.81 -3.44
C LEU A 325 23.29 -19.80 -4.40
N LEU A 326 23.02 -18.68 -5.08
CA LEU A 326 21.82 -18.54 -5.91
C LEU A 326 21.66 -19.63 -6.98
N PRO A 327 22.70 -20.12 -7.70
CA PRO A 327 22.54 -21.19 -8.66
C PRO A 327 21.93 -22.45 -8.05
N GLU A 328 22.42 -22.89 -6.89
CA GLU A 328 21.92 -24.10 -6.21
C GLU A 328 20.50 -23.92 -5.65
N LEU A 329 20.19 -22.73 -5.11
CA LEU A 329 18.83 -22.42 -4.64
C LEU A 329 17.84 -22.37 -5.81
N LEU A 330 18.26 -21.86 -6.97
CA LEU A 330 17.46 -21.81 -8.19
C LEU A 330 17.29 -23.19 -8.85
N GLU A 331 18.28 -24.08 -8.74
CA GLU A 331 18.13 -25.49 -9.15
C GLU A 331 17.08 -26.24 -8.33
N LYS A 332 16.88 -25.84 -7.07
CA LYS A 332 15.89 -26.42 -6.15
C LYS A 332 14.57 -25.64 -6.10
N ALA A 333 14.38 -24.62 -6.93
CA ALA A 333 13.19 -23.74 -6.92
C ALA A 333 11.88 -24.43 -7.38
N ASP A 334 11.96 -25.69 -7.80
CA ASP A 334 10.81 -26.55 -8.09
C ASP A 334 10.16 -27.05 -6.77
N ASP A 335 10.88 -27.01 -5.65
CA ASP A 335 10.31 -27.16 -4.31
C ASP A 335 9.62 -25.87 -3.85
N ASP A 336 8.37 -25.99 -3.38
CA ASP A 336 7.54 -24.86 -2.95
C ASP A 336 8.16 -24.08 -1.77
N SER A 337 8.86 -24.77 -0.87
CA SER A 337 9.48 -24.16 0.30
C SER A 337 10.72 -23.35 -0.10
N VAL A 338 11.57 -23.89 -0.99
CA VAL A 338 12.71 -23.18 -1.58
C VAL A 338 12.24 -21.98 -2.39
N ARG A 339 11.18 -22.15 -3.21
CA ARG A 339 10.57 -21.06 -3.97
C ARG A 339 10.06 -19.95 -3.06
N ARG A 340 9.40 -20.30 -1.95
CA ARG A 340 8.94 -19.29 -0.98
C ARG A 340 10.11 -18.55 -0.32
N ARG A 341 11.18 -19.26 0.07
CA ARG A 341 12.42 -18.64 0.61
C ARG A 341 13.06 -17.67 -0.40
N LEU A 342 13.11 -18.03 -1.70
CA LEU A 342 13.59 -17.14 -2.76
C LEU A 342 12.71 -15.89 -2.93
N LEU A 343 11.38 -16.03 -2.87
CA LEU A 343 10.46 -14.90 -2.92
C LEU A 343 10.59 -13.98 -1.70
N ASP A 344 10.73 -14.54 -0.50
CA ASP A 344 10.94 -13.75 0.73
C ASP A 344 12.31 -13.02 0.69
N LEU A 345 13.36 -13.64 0.17
CA LEU A 345 14.64 -12.98 -0.11
C LEU A 345 14.49 -11.84 -1.12
N LEU A 346 13.73 -12.02 -2.20
CA LEU A 346 13.44 -10.98 -3.19
C LEU A 346 12.67 -9.78 -2.62
N VAL A 347 11.81 -9.99 -1.62
CA VAL A 347 11.10 -8.90 -0.92
C VAL A 347 12.07 -8.11 -0.03
N LEU A 348 12.98 -8.78 0.69
CA LEU A 348 14.03 -8.10 1.45
C LEU A 348 15.03 -7.37 0.54
N MET A 349 15.39 -7.97 -0.59
CA MET A 349 16.36 -7.40 -1.53
C MET A 349 15.83 -6.19 -2.32
N GLY A 350 14.52 -6.04 -2.49
CA GLY A 350 13.95 -4.91 -3.24
C GLY A 350 14.33 -4.95 -4.73
N ARG A 351 14.76 -3.81 -5.29
CA ARG A 351 15.13 -3.67 -6.71
C ARG A 351 16.65 -3.60 -6.87
N GLY A 352 17.19 -4.14 -7.96
CA GLY A 352 18.61 -4.08 -8.27
C GLY A 352 19.07 -5.30 -9.08
N GLU A 353 20.27 -5.19 -9.67
CA GLU A 353 20.81 -6.15 -10.65
C GLU A 353 20.68 -7.62 -10.21
N LEU A 354 21.07 -7.94 -8.97
CA LEU A 354 21.05 -9.32 -8.47
C LEU A 354 19.62 -9.78 -8.19
N ALA A 355 18.76 -8.92 -7.65
CA ALA A 355 17.35 -9.23 -7.44
C ALA A 355 16.62 -9.48 -8.78
N ASP A 356 16.94 -8.72 -9.82
CA ASP A 356 16.33 -8.85 -11.14
C ASP A 356 16.90 -10.06 -11.92
N GLU A 357 18.17 -10.41 -11.70
CA GLU A 357 18.77 -11.67 -12.14
C GLU A 357 18.02 -12.88 -11.54
N ILE A 358 17.78 -12.87 -10.21
CA ILE A 358 17.01 -13.93 -9.53
C ILE A 358 15.58 -14.01 -10.07
N ARG A 359 14.86 -12.88 -10.18
CA ARG A 359 13.50 -12.83 -10.75
C ARG A 359 13.45 -13.46 -12.13
N THR A 360 14.39 -13.10 -13.00
CA THR A 360 14.44 -13.59 -14.38
C THR A 360 14.70 -15.09 -14.44
N ARG A 361 15.65 -15.60 -13.64
CA ARG A 361 15.96 -17.04 -13.58
C ARG A 361 14.81 -17.84 -12.97
N LEU A 362 14.19 -17.33 -11.91
CA LEU A 362 13.06 -17.97 -11.23
C LEU A 362 11.83 -18.05 -12.13
N ALA A 363 11.46 -16.94 -12.80
CA ALA A 363 10.35 -16.91 -13.74
C ALA A 363 10.57 -17.88 -14.91
N ARG A 364 11.78 -17.94 -15.48
CA ARG A 364 12.11 -18.89 -16.55
C ARG A 364 11.90 -20.34 -16.15
N ARG A 365 12.13 -20.71 -14.89
CA ARG A 365 12.00 -22.08 -14.40
C ARG A 365 10.57 -22.45 -13.98
N VAL A 366 9.81 -21.50 -13.44
CA VAL A 366 8.39 -21.71 -13.08
C VAL A 366 7.48 -21.80 -14.32
N PHE A 367 7.91 -21.23 -15.45
CA PHE A 367 7.15 -21.23 -16.71
C PHE A 367 7.81 -22.05 -17.85
N SER A 368 8.79 -22.91 -17.53
CA SER A 368 9.38 -23.90 -18.45
C SER A 368 8.85 -25.30 -18.19
#